data_AF-A0A2A2B568-F1
#
_entry.id   AF-A0A2A2B568-F1
#
_cell.length_a   1.000
_cell.length_b   1.000
_cell.length_c   1.000
_cell.angle_alpha   90.00
_cell.angle_beta   90.00
_cell.angle_gamma   90.00
#
_symmetry.space_group_name_H-M   'P 1'
#
loop_
_entity.id
_entity.type
_entity.pdbx_description
1 polymer ?
#
loop_
_entity_poly.entity_id
_entity_poly.type
_entity_poly.pdbx_seq_one_letter_code
_entity_poly.pdbx_strand_id
1 'polypeptide(L)'
;MQEFTITPEMRASIQSDLLNMAPNNFSSHNLQKWLAEQTAIEEHRANARQKMIAALPKVVALAQTYSGGGFTAATLLLNIYNRHEWHFDLVSMRNLDVENWRACMDVLCYQTFSSPDKDVHHYIEDGNKIMQQLWSRYKDTTNFIGRK
;
A
#
# COMPACT_ATOMS: atom_id res chain seq x y z
N MET A 1 -11.61 -5.18 13.17
CA MET A 1 -10.21 -5.16 12.70
C MET A 1 -9.33 -5.04 13.93
N GLN A 2 -8.51 -6.04 14.23
CA GLN A 2 -7.54 -5.95 15.32
C GLN A 2 -6.44 -4.97 14.90
N GLU A 3 -6.10 -4.01 15.76
CA GLU A 3 -4.92 -3.16 15.53
C GLU A 3 -3.67 -4.02 15.64
N PHE A 4 -2.86 -4.04 14.59
CA PHE A 4 -1.54 -4.64 14.65
C PHE A 4 -0.70 -3.87 15.67
N THR A 5 -0.41 -4.51 16.80
CA THR A 5 0.38 -3.92 17.88
C THR A 5 1.84 -4.27 17.69
N ILE A 6 2.69 -3.25 17.56
CA ILE A 6 4.14 -3.42 17.50
C ILE A 6 4.60 -4.02 18.84
N THR A 7 5.32 -5.14 18.79
CA THR A 7 5.82 -5.77 20.02
C THR A 7 6.97 -4.93 20.62
N PRO A 8 7.21 -5.03 21.94
CA PRO A 8 8.35 -4.36 22.57
C PRO A 8 9.69 -4.72 21.91
N GLU A 9 9.85 -5.96 21.45
CA GLU A 9 11.03 -6.44 20.74
C GLU A 9 11.21 -5.75 19.38
N MET A 10 10.14 -5.64 18.59
CA MET A 10 10.15 -4.92 17.32
C MET A 10 10.47 -3.44 17.52
N ARG A 11 9.89 -2.80 18.55
CA ARG A 11 10.20 -1.41 18.91
C ARG A 11 11.68 -1.23 19.27
N ALA A 12 12.25 -2.14 20.05
CA ALA A 12 13.66 -2.10 20.41
C ALA A 12 14.57 -2.25 19.19
N SER A 13 14.22 -3.14 18.24
CA SER A 13 14.92 -3.28 16.96
C SER A 13 14.90 -1.97 16.17
N ILE A 14 13.73 -1.34 16.02
CA ILE A 14 13.57 -0.06 15.32
C ILE A 14 14.44 1.03 15.95
N GLN A 15 14.42 1.13 17.29
CA GLN A 15 15.22 2.12 18.01
C GLN A 15 16.73 1.92 17.82
N SER A 16 17.18 0.66 17.79
CA SER A 16 18.58 0.32 17.51
C SER A 16 19.00 0.77 16.10
N ASP A 17 18.17 0.50 15.09
CA ASP A 17 18.44 0.90 13.71
C ASP A 17 18.46 2.43 13.55
N LEU A 18 17.50 3.12 14.17
CA LEU A 18 17.42 4.58 14.17
C LEU A 18 18.62 5.21 14.86
N LEU A 19 19.10 4.63 15.96
CA LEU A 19 20.29 5.14 16.65
C LEU A 19 21.52 5.13 15.74
N ASN A 20 21.67 4.12 14.88
CA ASN A 20 22.75 4.05 13.89
C ASN A 20 22.62 5.09 12.76
N MET A 21 21.40 5.60 12.52
CA MET A 21 21.11 6.62 11.50
C MET A 21 21.07 8.05 12.09
N ALA A 22 21.20 8.19 13.40
CA ALA A 22 21.07 9.47 14.09
C ALA A 22 22.21 10.42 13.70
N PRO A 23 21.94 11.74 13.57
CA PRO A 23 23.00 12.72 13.36
C PRO A 23 23.98 12.77 14.54
N ASN A 24 25.28 12.70 14.25
CA ASN A 24 26.35 12.64 15.26
C ASN A 24 26.47 13.89 16.15
N ASN A 25 25.75 14.97 15.85
CA ASN A 25 25.82 16.26 16.55
C ASN A 25 24.61 16.55 17.45
N PHE A 26 23.74 15.57 17.70
CA PHE A 26 22.59 15.77 18.57
C PHE A 26 22.99 15.79 20.05
N SER A 27 22.48 16.79 20.77
CA SER A 27 22.45 16.73 22.24
C SER A 27 21.57 15.57 22.70
N SER A 28 21.78 15.06 23.91
CA SER A 28 20.99 13.92 24.43
C SER A 28 19.48 14.18 24.40
N HIS A 29 19.05 15.43 24.68
CA HIS A 29 17.63 15.81 24.62
C HIS A 29 17.09 15.78 23.18
N ASN A 30 17.81 16.38 22.23
CA ASN A 30 17.39 16.39 20.82
C ASN A 30 17.38 14.99 20.22
N LEU A 31 18.34 14.14 20.63
CA LEU A 31 18.39 12.74 20.25
C LEU A 31 17.16 11.97 20.73
N GLN A 32 16.77 12.13 22.00
CA GLN A 32 15.57 11.48 22.54
C GLN A 32 14.31 11.91 21.80
N LYS A 33 14.16 13.23 21.55
CA LYS A 33 13.01 13.75 20.80
C LYS A 33 12.94 13.18 19.39
N TRP A 34 14.06 13.21 18.66
CA TRP A 34 14.15 12.65 17.31
C TRP A 34 13.88 11.16 17.29
N LEU A 35 14.45 10.38 18.23
CA LEU A 35 14.19 8.94 18.33
C LEU A 35 12.72 8.66 18.56
N ALA A 36 12.04 9.42 19.43
CA ALA A 36 10.61 9.25 19.66
C ALA A 36 9.77 9.53 18.40
N GLU A 37 10.07 10.61 17.68
CA GLU A 37 9.40 10.97 16.43
C GLU A 37 9.61 9.90 15.35
N GLN A 38 10.85 9.47 15.11
CA GLN A 38 11.16 8.45 14.11
C GLN A 38 10.59 7.08 14.48
N THR A 39 10.61 6.71 15.77
CA THR A 39 9.97 5.47 16.23
C THR A 39 8.48 5.49 15.91
N ALA A 40 7.77 6.58 16.18
CA ALA A 40 6.35 6.69 15.87
C ALA A 40 6.05 6.57 14.36
N ILE A 41 6.90 7.16 13.51
CA ILE A 41 6.78 7.05 12.05
C ILE A 41 6.97 5.60 11.59
N GLU A 42 8.03 4.93 12.06
CA GLU A 42 8.32 3.56 11.67
C GLU A 42 7.29 2.56 12.22
N GLU A 43 6.76 2.79 13.42
CA GLU A 43 5.64 2.01 13.95
C GLU A 43 4.38 2.16 13.11
N HIS A 44 4.05 3.40 12.72
CA HIS A 44 2.91 3.67 11.86
C HIS A 44 3.07 3.02 10.48
N ARG A 45 4.26 3.13 9.89
CA ARG A 45 4.63 2.48 8.62
C ARG A 45 4.52 0.95 8.73
N ALA A 46 5.02 0.36 9.80
CA ALA A 46 4.96 -1.08 10.03
C ALA A 46 3.52 -1.57 10.19
N ASN A 47 2.67 -0.82 10.91
CA ASN A 47 1.24 -1.11 11.01
C ASN A 47 0.54 -1.04 9.65
N ALA A 48 0.79 0.03 8.87
CA ALA A 48 0.24 0.17 7.52
C ALA A 48 0.68 -0.98 6.60
N ARG A 49 1.95 -1.40 6.69
CA ARG A 49 2.48 -2.56 5.94
C ARG A 49 1.70 -3.83 6.25
N GLN A 50 1.44 -4.11 7.53
CA GLN A 50 0.74 -5.33 7.94
C GLN A 50 -0.72 -5.32 7.48
N LYS A 51 -1.40 -4.18 7.59
CA LYS A 51 -2.76 -4.01 7.06
C LYS A 51 -2.81 -4.23 5.55
N MET A 52 -1.88 -3.64 4.81
CA MET A 52 -1.75 -3.86 3.37
C MET A 52 -1.53 -5.34 3.06
N ILE A 53 -0.59 -6.03 3.71
CA ILE A 53 -0.31 -7.45 3.48
C ILE A 53 -1.56 -8.30 3.72
N ALA A 54 -2.33 -8.01 4.77
CA ALA A 54 -3.57 -8.72 5.08
C ALA A 54 -4.69 -8.43 4.07
N ALA A 55 -4.77 -7.19 3.57
CA ALA A 55 -5.81 -6.77 2.61
C ALA A 55 -5.52 -7.24 1.17
N LEU A 56 -4.24 -7.38 0.81
CA LEU A 56 -3.82 -7.54 -0.58
C LEU A 56 -4.42 -8.78 -1.29
N PRO A 57 -4.49 -9.98 -0.67
CA PRO A 57 -5.13 -11.13 -1.32
C PRO A 57 -6.60 -10.88 -1.67
N LYS A 58 -7.33 -10.13 -0.83
CA LYS A 58 -8.74 -9.77 -1.09
C LYS A 58 -8.86 -8.82 -2.28
N VAL A 59 -8.00 -7.81 -2.35
CA VAL A 59 -7.99 -6.84 -3.46
C VAL A 59 -7.63 -7.52 -4.78
N VAL A 60 -6.63 -8.41 -4.77
CA VAL A 60 -6.22 -9.19 -5.95
C VAL A 60 -7.36 -10.09 -6.43
N ALA A 61 -7.99 -10.84 -5.53
CA ALA A 61 -9.12 -11.71 -5.87
C ALA A 61 -10.28 -10.91 -6.48
N LEU A 62 -10.60 -9.75 -5.91
CA LEU A 62 -11.65 -8.86 -6.44
C LEU A 62 -11.30 -8.37 -7.84
N ALA A 63 -10.07 -7.91 -8.07
CA ALA A 63 -9.59 -7.41 -9.35
C ALA A 63 -9.71 -8.44 -10.49
N GLN A 64 -9.64 -9.72 -10.14
CA GLN A 64 -9.78 -10.83 -11.08
C GLN A 64 -11.24 -11.18 -11.43
N THR A 65 -12.24 -10.52 -10.84
CA THR A 65 -13.67 -10.72 -11.16
C THR A 65 -14.15 -9.84 -12.33
N TYR A 66 -15.27 -10.21 -12.95
CA TYR A 66 -15.96 -9.42 -13.99
C TYR A 66 -17.09 -8.56 -13.38
N SER A 67 -16.74 -7.65 -12.48
CA SER A 67 -17.71 -6.76 -11.81
C SER A 67 -17.23 -5.30 -11.80
N GLY A 68 -18.12 -4.35 -11.52
CA GLY A 68 -17.73 -2.94 -11.36
C GLY A 68 -16.73 -2.73 -10.22
N GLY A 69 -16.89 -3.48 -9.12
CA GLY A 69 -15.91 -3.51 -8.03
C GLY A 69 -14.58 -4.16 -8.45
N GLY A 70 -14.63 -5.21 -9.28
CA GLY A 70 -13.44 -5.83 -9.86
C GLY A 70 -12.65 -4.90 -10.78
N PHE A 71 -13.34 -4.16 -11.64
CA PHE A 71 -12.71 -3.10 -12.46
C PHE A 71 -12.05 -2.02 -11.59
N THR A 72 -12.74 -1.60 -10.53
CA THR A 72 -12.23 -0.59 -9.58
C THR A 72 -10.96 -1.10 -8.85
N ALA A 73 -10.98 -2.33 -8.33
CA ALA A 73 -9.81 -2.92 -7.70
C ALA A 73 -8.65 -3.14 -8.69
N ALA A 74 -8.94 -3.54 -9.93
CA ALA A 74 -7.93 -3.73 -10.95
C ALA A 74 -7.26 -2.41 -11.36
N THR A 75 -8.04 -1.36 -11.61
CA THR A 75 -7.51 -0.03 -11.95
C THR A 75 -6.69 0.57 -10.82
N LEU A 76 -7.07 0.33 -9.56
CA LEU A 76 -6.26 0.71 -8.40
C LEU A 76 -4.89 0.01 -8.41
N LEU A 77 -4.87 -1.31 -8.50
CA LEU A 77 -3.63 -2.09 -8.52
C LEU A 77 -2.74 -1.72 -9.71
N LEU A 78 -3.34 -1.49 -10.88
CA LEU A 78 -2.61 -1.09 -12.09
C LEU A 78 -2.09 0.35 -12.00
N ASN A 79 -2.81 1.27 -11.36
CA ASN A 79 -2.31 2.62 -11.08
C ASN A 79 -1.10 2.58 -10.15
N ILE A 80 -1.12 1.72 -9.13
CA ILE A 80 0.03 1.51 -8.24
C ILE A 80 1.19 0.88 -9.01
N TYR A 81 0.91 -0.13 -9.85
CA TYR A 81 1.92 -0.82 -10.66
C TYR A 81 2.55 0.08 -11.74
N ASN A 82 1.74 0.92 -12.38
CA ASN A 82 2.17 1.83 -13.43
C ASN A 82 1.25 3.05 -13.49
N ARG A 83 1.63 4.08 -12.72
CA ARG A 83 0.89 5.34 -12.63
C ARG A 83 0.76 6.12 -13.94
N HIS A 84 1.65 5.88 -14.91
CA HIS A 84 1.71 6.66 -16.14
C HIS A 84 0.65 6.22 -17.16
N GLU A 85 0.35 4.93 -17.19
CA GLU A 85 -0.62 4.34 -18.12
C GLU A 85 -2.02 4.23 -17.48
N TRP A 86 -2.05 4.00 -16.17
CA TRP A 86 -3.26 3.77 -15.40
C TRP A 86 -3.51 4.90 -14.43
N HIS A 87 -4.64 5.58 -14.61
CA HIS A 87 -5.14 6.59 -13.69
C HIS A 87 -6.31 5.99 -12.91
N PHE A 88 -6.35 6.23 -11.60
CA PHE A 88 -7.41 5.76 -10.73
C PHE A 88 -8.49 6.82 -10.56
N ASP A 89 -9.74 6.47 -10.88
CA ASP A 89 -10.90 7.35 -10.68
C ASP A 89 -11.49 7.16 -9.28
N LEU A 90 -11.50 8.22 -8.47
CA LEU A 90 -12.07 8.19 -7.12
C LEU A 90 -13.58 7.94 -7.12
N VAL A 91 -14.30 8.29 -8.19
CA VAL A 91 -15.76 8.03 -8.28
C VAL A 91 -16.02 6.52 -8.39
N SER A 92 -15.14 5.77 -9.06
CA SER A 92 -15.25 4.32 -9.21
C SER A 92 -15.23 3.57 -7.87
N MET A 93 -14.69 4.18 -6.81
CA MET A 93 -14.74 3.64 -5.44
C MET A 93 -16.15 3.34 -4.93
N ARG A 94 -17.17 4.02 -5.48
CA ARG A 94 -18.59 3.77 -5.15
C ARG A 94 -19.08 2.40 -5.61
N ASN A 95 -18.33 1.70 -6.46
CA ASN A 95 -18.65 0.35 -6.92
C ASN A 95 -18.21 -0.74 -5.94
N LEU A 96 -17.49 -0.38 -4.87
CA LEU A 96 -17.01 -1.31 -3.85
C LEU A 96 -18.00 -1.35 -2.68
N ASP A 97 -18.27 -2.56 -2.15
CA ASP A 97 -18.83 -2.67 -0.82
C ASP A 97 -17.84 -2.14 0.24
N VAL A 98 -18.34 -1.92 1.46
CA VAL A 98 -17.55 -1.31 2.55
C VAL A 98 -16.29 -2.11 2.87
N GLU A 99 -16.31 -3.43 2.76
CA GLU A 99 -15.15 -4.25 3.11
C GLU A 99 -14.08 -4.20 2.03
N ASN A 100 -14.49 -4.27 0.77
CA ASN A 100 -13.62 -4.14 -0.39
C ASN A 100 -13.03 -2.73 -0.50
N TRP A 101 -13.81 -1.71 -0.16
CA TRP A 101 -13.34 -0.33 -0.04
C TRP A 101 -12.24 -0.20 1.02
N ARG A 102 -12.44 -0.76 2.21
CA ARG A 102 -11.44 -0.75 3.30
C ARG A 102 -10.16 -1.47 2.90
N ALA A 103 -10.28 -2.63 2.27
CA ALA A 103 -9.12 -3.37 1.78
C ALA A 103 -8.32 -2.56 0.74
N CYS A 104 -9.01 -1.88 -0.19
CA CYS A 104 -8.36 -0.98 -1.14
C CYS A 104 -7.64 0.18 -0.45
N MET A 105 -8.23 0.74 0.60
CA MET A 105 -7.60 1.81 1.39
C MET A 105 -6.38 1.34 2.16
N ASP A 106 -6.42 0.16 2.78
CA ASP A 106 -5.25 -0.39 3.48
C ASP A 106 -4.06 -0.56 2.51
N VAL A 107 -4.32 -0.96 1.26
CA VAL A 107 -3.28 -1.02 0.21
C VAL A 107 -2.75 0.37 -0.14
N LEU A 108 -3.64 1.35 -0.37
CA LEU A 108 -3.24 2.74 -0.68
C LEU A 108 -2.48 3.42 0.46
N CYS A 109 -2.91 3.24 1.70
CA CYS A 109 -2.27 3.82 2.88
C CYS A 109 -0.82 3.37 2.99
N TYR A 110 -0.49 2.11 2.69
CA TYR A 110 0.90 1.70 2.71
C TYR A 110 1.72 2.33 1.59
N GLN A 111 1.12 2.59 0.42
CA GLN A 111 1.81 3.22 -0.71
C GLN A 111 2.33 4.63 -0.42
N THR A 112 1.80 5.34 0.58
CA THR A 112 2.36 6.63 0.99
C THR A 112 3.72 6.52 1.67
N PHE A 113 4.13 5.32 2.12
CA PHE A 113 5.42 5.05 2.78
C PHE A 113 6.42 4.27 1.92
N SER A 114 5.99 3.81 0.75
CA SER A 114 6.79 2.97 -0.13
C SER A 114 7.81 3.83 -0.88
N SER A 115 9.08 3.42 -0.87
CA SER A 115 10.04 3.87 -1.90
C SER A 115 9.60 3.29 -3.24
N PRO A 116 9.88 3.96 -4.38
CA PRO A 116 9.69 3.39 -5.72
C PRO A 116 10.25 1.95 -5.90
N ASP A 117 11.18 1.51 -5.05
CA ASP A 117 11.84 0.20 -5.16
C ASP A 117 11.05 -0.98 -4.56
N LYS A 118 9.91 -0.75 -3.88
CA LYS A 118 9.07 -1.82 -3.31
C LYS A 118 7.58 -1.60 -3.57
N ASP A 119 7.21 -1.71 -4.85
CA ASP A 119 5.82 -1.72 -5.27
C ASP A 119 5.02 -2.90 -4.67
N VAL A 120 3.69 -2.71 -4.57
CA VAL A 120 2.75 -3.70 -4.00
C VAL A 120 2.87 -5.09 -4.65
N HIS A 121 3.19 -5.15 -5.94
CA HIS A 121 3.29 -6.42 -6.66
C HIS A 121 4.41 -7.34 -6.16
N HIS A 122 5.41 -6.81 -5.43
CA HIS A 122 6.43 -7.64 -4.77
C HIS A 122 5.91 -8.40 -3.55
N TYR A 123 4.74 -8.02 -3.01
CA TYR A 123 4.09 -8.69 -1.90
C TYR A 123 3.10 -9.78 -2.36
N ILE A 124 2.97 -9.98 -3.68
CA ILE A 124 2.05 -10.94 -4.29
C ILE A 124 2.89 -12.02 -4.98
N GLU A 125 2.62 -13.29 -4.69
CA GLU A 125 3.16 -14.40 -5.46
C GLU A 125 2.71 -14.27 -6.94
N ASP A 126 3.64 -14.40 -7.88
CA ASP A 126 3.38 -14.11 -9.30
C ASP A 126 2.85 -12.68 -9.58
N GLY A 127 3.12 -11.71 -8.72
CA GLY A 127 2.55 -10.36 -8.79
C GLY A 127 2.70 -9.68 -10.16
N ASN A 128 3.89 -9.74 -10.77
CA ASN A 128 4.12 -9.20 -12.11
C ASN A 128 3.20 -9.84 -13.18
N LYS A 129 3.04 -11.17 -13.13
CA LYS A 129 2.18 -11.91 -14.06
C LYS A 129 0.72 -11.54 -13.86
N ILE A 130 0.27 -11.42 -12.61
CA ILE A 130 -1.09 -10.97 -12.27
C ILE A 130 -1.34 -9.56 -12.81
N MET A 131 -0.42 -8.61 -12.61
CA MET A 131 -0.57 -7.25 -13.13
C MET A 131 -0.64 -7.23 -14.66
N GLN A 132 0.20 -7.99 -15.36
CA GLN A 132 0.15 -8.11 -16.83
C GLN A 132 -1.16 -8.71 -17.36
N GLN A 133 -1.73 -9.68 -16.63
CA GLN A 133 -3.03 -10.26 -16.95
C GLN A 133 -4.17 -9.24 -16.76
N LEU A 134 -4.18 -8.51 -15.65
CA LEU A 134 -5.13 -7.43 -15.40
C LEU A 134 -5.00 -6.33 -16.45
N TRP A 135 -3.77 -5.96 -16.81
CA TRP A 135 -3.49 -4.99 -17.88
C TRP A 135 -4.13 -5.43 -19.20
N SER A 136 -3.81 -6.66 -19.64
CA SER A 136 -4.31 -7.21 -20.90
C SER A 136 -5.84 -7.27 -20.91
N ARG A 137 -6.45 -7.54 -19.75
CA ARG A 137 -7.89 -7.61 -19.59
C ARG A 137 -8.57 -6.24 -19.71
N TYR A 138 -8.01 -5.20 -19.09
CA TYR A 138 -8.71 -3.93 -18.92
C TYR A 138 -8.23 -2.80 -19.83
N LYS A 139 -7.09 -2.97 -20.53
CA LYS A 139 -6.50 -1.93 -21.41
C LYS A 139 -7.46 -1.41 -22.49
N ASP A 140 -8.40 -2.25 -22.93
CA ASP A 140 -9.36 -1.90 -23.97
C ASP A 140 -10.64 -1.31 -23.36
N THR A 141 -10.89 -1.59 -22.08
CA THR A 141 -12.06 -1.08 -21.33
C THR A 141 -11.87 0.36 -20.86
N THR A 142 -10.63 0.80 -20.62
CA THR A 142 -10.31 2.20 -20.28
C THR A 142 -10.62 3.18 -21.42
N ASN A 143 -10.74 2.70 -22.66
CA ASN A 143 -11.22 3.51 -23.79
C ASN A 143 -12.75 3.70 -23.80
N PHE A 144 -13.51 2.83 -23.12
CA PHE A 144 -14.98 2.89 -23.07
C PHE A 144 -15.54 3.88 -22.03
N ILE A 145 -14.77 4.23 -21.00
CA ILE A 145 -15.23 5.09 -19.89
C ILE A 145 -14.85 6.58 -20.13
N GLY A 146 -14.54 6.96 -21.37
CA GLY A 146 -14.42 8.37 -21.75
C GLY A 146 -13.10 9.03 -21.37
N ARG A 147 -11.96 8.43 -21.74
CA ARG A 147 -10.76 9.22 -22.02
C ARG A 147 -10.98 9.94 -23.36
N LYS A 148 -11.50 11.17 -23.30
CA LYS A 148 -11.31 12.18 -24.36
C LYS A 148 -9.99 12.91 -24.13
#